data_AF-A0AA35PX69-F1
#
_entry.id   AF-A0AA35PX69-F1
#
_cell.length_a   1.000
_cell.length_b   1.000
_cell.length_c   1.000
_cell.angle_alpha   90.00
_cell.angle_beta   90.00
_cell.angle_gamma   90.00
#
_symmetry.space_group_name_H-M   'P 1'
#
loop_
_entity.id
_entity.type
_entity.pdbx_description
1 polymer ?
#
loop_
_entity_poly.entity_id
_entity_poly.type
_entity_poly.pdbx_seq_one_letter_code
_entity_poly.pdbx_strand_id
1 'polypeptide(L)'
;MAPRICGTSTTLASLDACLQTSSRLAAHATRSFSLTCRNEKITKGRYEMVKWIKEKATNNFDKNHPTYLGPHVDQPFPSNPLFRSQSVLSESMKNRIYTQVMDHGVAMKAVSEEMQVDVRRVAAVVRLKELENHWKLEGKKFATPYAKAVMKMLPQSKWAQGDMNIPHEPINDIPVHKLSMQQLFVPVSESRHFTREDAAKAFHEGLLSADKRSPQRELIEIERQAAEEGGDRATSIEEFRKEAQEAEEEYAAELARKSELEDARVKKQQKGRFQFRIKRYNSENVGKYGRARDTTGWRYGQALQDRKRGMVKIPTSVP
;
A
#
# COMPACT_ATOMS: atom_id res chain seq x y z
N MET A 1 -31.15 32.05 10.12
CA MET A 1 -29.86 31.57 10.66
C MET A 1 -30.07 31.27 12.14
N ALA A 2 -30.03 29.99 12.54
CA ALA A 2 -30.21 29.58 13.93
C ALA A 2 -28.87 29.61 14.69
N PRO A 3 -28.84 29.99 15.98
CA PRO A 3 -27.60 30.05 16.76
C PRO A 3 -27.14 28.63 17.12
N ARG A 4 -25.81 28.40 17.04
CA ARG A 4 -25.17 27.16 17.45
C ARG A 4 -25.00 27.16 18.96
N ILE A 5 -25.54 26.14 19.62
CA ILE A 5 -25.34 25.86 21.04
C ILE A 5 -23.96 25.22 21.20
N CYS A 6 -23.10 25.81 22.02
CA CYS A 6 -21.81 25.23 22.43
C CYS A 6 -22.06 24.04 23.36
N GLY A 7 -21.62 22.84 22.96
CA GLY A 7 -21.59 21.68 23.84
C GLY A 7 -20.42 21.77 24.81
N THR A 8 -20.70 21.74 26.11
CA THR A 8 -19.71 21.61 27.18
C THR A 8 -19.12 20.21 27.17
N SER A 9 -17.79 20.08 27.11
CA SER A 9 -17.10 18.79 27.28
C SER A 9 -17.25 18.31 28.72
N THR A 10 -18.02 17.25 28.94
CA THR A 10 -18.12 16.55 30.22
C THR A 10 -16.86 15.72 30.44
N THR A 11 -16.10 16.06 31.47
CA THR A 11 -14.99 15.23 31.96
C THR A 11 -15.58 14.01 32.69
N LEU A 12 -15.11 12.81 32.33
CA LEU A 12 -15.52 11.50 32.87
C LEU A 12 -15.15 11.26 34.35
N ALA A 13 -14.93 12.33 35.13
CA ALA A 13 -14.54 12.26 36.54
C ALA A 13 -15.69 12.61 37.51
N SER A 14 -16.89 12.92 37.02
CA SER A 14 -18.01 13.43 37.84
C SER A 14 -19.17 12.43 38.05
N LEU A 15 -19.17 11.27 37.39
CA LEU A 15 -20.27 10.31 37.47
C LEU A 15 -20.22 9.36 38.67
N ASP A 16 -19.07 9.24 39.36
CA ASP A 16 -18.94 8.38 40.55
C ASP A 16 -19.42 9.05 41.85
N ALA A 17 -19.86 10.30 41.81
CA ALA A 17 -20.25 11.06 43.01
C ALA A 17 -21.72 10.88 43.45
N CYS A 18 -22.57 10.17 42.68
CA CYS A 18 -24.02 10.12 42.95
C CYS A 18 -24.56 8.80 43.53
N LEU A 19 -23.71 7.85 43.95
CA LEU A 19 -24.16 6.55 44.50
C LEU A 19 -23.69 6.25 45.93
N GLN A 20 -23.42 7.27 46.75
CA GLN A 20 -23.11 7.08 48.18
C GLN A 20 -23.89 8.04 49.08
N THR A 21 -25.22 8.02 49.00
CA THR A 21 -26.08 8.46 50.10
C THR A 21 -26.53 7.25 50.91
N SER A 22 -25.63 6.73 51.75
CA SER A 22 -26.01 5.84 52.84
C SER A 22 -25.39 6.35 54.13
N SER A 23 -26.26 6.90 54.97
CA SER A 23 -26.10 7.25 56.39
C SER A 23 -24.91 6.61 57.10
N ARG A 24 -24.00 7.44 57.63
CA ARG A 24 -23.15 7.06 58.77
C ARG A 24 -23.10 8.19 59.78
N LEU A 25 -23.65 7.90 60.95
CA LEU A 25 -23.55 8.68 62.18
C LEU A 25 -22.07 8.96 62.50
N ALA A 26 -21.79 10.20 62.89
CA ALA A 26 -20.47 10.66 63.27
C ALA A 26 -20.00 9.96 64.55
N ALA A 27 -19.02 9.07 64.44
CA ALA A 27 -18.18 8.65 65.55
C ALA A 27 -16.84 9.41 65.46
N HIS A 28 -16.45 10.06 66.55
CA HIS A 28 -15.21 10.82 66.66
C HIS A 28 -13.98 9.97 66.32
N ALA A 29 -13.40 10.21 65.14
CA ALA A 29 -12.10 9.68 64.77
C ALA A 29 -11.02 10.66 65.26
N THR A 30 -10.26 10.26 66.27
CA THR A 30 -9.00 10.88 66.65
C THR A 30 -8.07 10.88 65.43
N ARG A 31 -7.74 12.07 64.93
CA ARG A 31 -6.85 12.25 63.77
C ARG A 31 -5.40 12.06 64.21
N SER A 32 -4.85 10.87 64.01
CA SER A 32 -3.40 10.66 64.00
C SER A 32 -2.81 11.25 62.71
N PHE A 33 -1.98 12.27 62.85
CA PHE A 33 -1.17 12.84 61.77
C PHE A 33 -0.03 11.87 61.42
N SER A 34 -0.27 10.95 60.48
CA SER A 34 0.80 10.19 59.85
C SER A 34 1.39 11.01 58.70
N LEU A 35 2.67 11.39 58.80
CA LEU A 35 3.42 12.10 57.75
C LEU A 35 3.88 11.18 56.60
N THR A 36 3.50 9.91 56.63
CA THR A 36 3.73 8.99 55.51
C THR A 36 2.62 9.17 54.48
N CYS A 37 3.00 9.41 53.23
CA CYS A 37 2.09 9.43 52.10
C CYS A 37 1.23 8.15 52.16
N ARG A 38 -0.10 8.26 52.32
CA ARG A 38 -0.98 7.09 52.24
C ARG A 38 -0.72 6.47 50.87
N ASN A 39 -0.20 5.24 50.86
CA ASN A 39 -0.08 4.44 49.65
C ASN A 39 -1.48 4.39 49.01
N GLU A 40 -1.68 5.13 47.91
CA GLU A 40 -2.98 5.18 47.24
C GLU A 40 -3.31 3.75 46.82
N LYS A 41 -4.33 3.17 47.45
CA LYS A 41 -4.78 1.81 47.13
C LYS A 41 -5.10 1.76 45.64
N ILE A 42 -4.59 0.74 44.95
CA ILE A 42 -4.82 0.54 43.51
C ILE A 42 -6.33 0.59 43.24
N THR A 43 -6.75 1.45 42.32
CA THR A 43 -8.15 1.54 41.89
C THR A 43 -8.65 0.20 41.37
N LYS A 44 -9.94 -0.13 41.56
CA LYS A 44 -10.54 -1.39 41.09
C LYS A 44 -10.24 -1.70 39.61
N GLY A 45 -10.38 -0.71 38.72
CA GLY A 45 -10.08 -0.89 37.30
C GLY A 45 -8.62 -1.26 37.01
N ARG A 46 -7.65 -0.66 37.72
CA ARG A 46 -6.23 -1.06 37.61
C ARG A 46 -6.00 -2.48 38.13
N TYR A 47 -6.69 -2.88 39.20
CA TYR A 47 -6.59 -4.25 39.72
C TYR A 47 -7.10 -5.26 38.69
N GLU A 48 -8.27 -5.03 38.09
CA GLU A 48 -8.84 -5.89 37.04
C GLU A 48 -7.94 -5.97 35.80
N MET A 49 -7.38 -4.85 35.37
CA MET A 49 -6.42 -4.80 34.27
C MET A 49 -5.17 -5.64 34.56
N VAL A 50 -4.54 -5.47 35.74
CA VAL A 50 -3.35 -6.24 36.12
C VAL A 50 -3.67 -7.72 36.26
N LYS A 51 -4.84 -8.06 36.79
CA LYS A 51 -5.34 -9.45 36.85
C LYS A 51 -5.42 -10.05 35.44
N TRP A 52 -6.04 -9.35 34.50
CA TRP A 52 -6.14 -9.80 33.10
C TRP A 52 -4.77 -9.96 32.43
N ILE A 53 -3.84 -9.03 32.65
CA ILE A 53 -2.48 -9.11 32.08
C ILE A 53 -1.76 -10.37 32.57
N LYS A 54 -1.86 -10.67 33.87
CA LYS A 54 -1.19 -11.83 34.48
C LYS A 54 -1.81 -13.17 34.05
N GLU A 55 -3.14 -13.22 33.93
CA GLU A 55 -3.87 -14.46 33.64
C GLU A 55 -3.96 -14.77 32.13
N LYS A 56 -4.20 -13.76 31.29
CA LYS A 56 -4.57 -13.95 29.88
C LYS A 56 -3.57 -13.38 28.87
N ALA A 57 -2.79 -12.37 29.24
CA ALA A 57 -1.88 -11.70 28.30
C ALA A 57 -0.46 -12.31 28.26
N THR A 58 -0.17 -13.31 29.09
CA THR A 58 1.11 -14.01 29.17
C THR A 58 1.30 -14.99 28.00
N ASN A 59 1.18 -14.47 26.78
CA ASN A 59 1.64 -15.19 25.60
C ASN A 59 3.10 -14.84 25.36
N ASN A 60 4.00 -15.80 25.61
CA ASN A 60 5.41 -15.64 25.30
C ASN A 60 5.59 -15.39 23.79
N PHE A 61 6.44 -14.40 23.45
CA PHE A 61 6.90 -14.12 22.08
C PHE A 61 7.82 -15.22 21.51
N ASP A 62 7.98 -16.34 22.21
CA ASP A 62 8.89 -17.42 21.85
C ASP A 62 8.41 -18.25 20.65
N LYS A 63 7.14 -18.08 20.25
CA LYS A 63 6.54 -18.82 19.14
C LYS A 63 6.81 -18.09 17.82
N ASN A 64 7.35 -18.80 16.83
CA ASN A 64 7.56 -18.32 15.45
C ASN A 64 6.23 -18.22 14.66
N HIS A 65 5.21 -17.62 15.26
CA HIS A 65 3.90 -17.43 14.66
C HIS A 65 3.27 -16.12 15.18
N PRO A 66 2.28 -15.55 14.47
CA PRO A 66 1.58 -14.38 14.95
C PRO A 66 0.76 -14.71 16.19
N THR A 67 0.90 -13.87 17.21
CA THR A 67 0.20 -14.01 18.50
C THR A 67 -0.76 -12.84 18.67
N TYR A 68 -1.88 -12.89 17.94
CA TYR A 68 -2.91 -11.85 18.00
C TYR A 68 -3.99 -12.15 19.05
N LEU A 69 -4.79 -11.13 19.37
CA LEU A 69 -5.89 -11.22 20.34
C LEU A 69 -7.18 -11.78 19.75
N GLY A 70 -7.31 -11.80 18.42
CA GLY A 70 -8.50 -12.27 17.73
C GLY A 70 -8.72 -13.78 17.84
N PRO A 71 -9.94 -14.25 17.50
CA PRO A 71 -10.25 -15.68 17.49
C PRO A 71 -9.42 -16.48 16.47
N HIS A 72 -8.92 -15.81 15.43
CA HIS A 72 -8.06 -16.43 14.41
C HIS A 72 -6.61 -15.96 14.54
N VAL A 73 -5.68 -16.83 14.11
CA VAL A 73 -4.21 -16.61 14.18
C VAL A 73 -3.77 -15.36 13.43
N ASP A 74 -4.48 -14.98 12.39
CA ASP A 74 -4.19 -13.83 11.52
C ASP A 74 -5.05 -12.61 11.84
N GLN A 75 -5.86 -12.63 12.91
CA GLN A 75 -6.79 -11.54 13.22
C GLN A 75 -6.27 -10.68 14.38
N PRO A 76 -5.65 -9.52 14.11
CA PRO A 76 -5.12 -8.64 15.16
C PRO A 76 -6.22 -8.03 16.04
N PHE A 77 -7.35 -7.66 15.46
CA PHE A 77 -8.44 -7.00 16.17
C PHE A 77 -9.67 -7.90 16.25
N PRO A 78 -10.10 -8.34 17.45
CA PRO A 78 -11.23 -9.26 17.59
C PRO A 78 -12.55 -8.69 17.07
N SER A 79 -12.74 -7.37 17.16
CA SER A 79 -13.96 -6.69 16.70
C SER A 79 -14.05 -6.52 15.18
N ASN A 80 -12.92 -6.56 14.45
CA ASN A 80 -12.90 -6.39 13.01
C ASN A 80 -12.45 -7.70 12.32
N PRO A 81 -13.37 -8.53 11.84
CA PRO A 81 -13.03 -9.78 11.18
C PRO A 81 -12.50 -9.61 9.75
N LEU A 82 -12.66 -8.44 9.13
CA LEU A 82 -12.24 -8.18 7.75
C LEU A 82 -10.74 -7.87 7.64
N PHE A 83 -10.16 -7.24 8.67
CA PHE A 83 -8.73 -6.93 8.67
C PHE A 83 -7.91 -8.13 9.16
N ARG A 84 -7.15 -8.73 8.25
CA ARG A 84 -6.26 -9.87 8.51
C ARG A 84 -4.81 -9.47 8.31
N SER A 85 -3.94 -10.01 9.16
CA SER A 85 -2.50 -9.88 9.04
C SER A 85 -2.00 -10.83 7.96
N GLN A 86 -1.87 -10.29 6.75
CA GLN A 86 -1.38 -11.04 5.60
C GLN A 86 0.10 -11.41 5.78
N SER A 87 0.51 -12.51 5.14
CA SER A 87 1.91 -12.94 5.15
C SER A 87 2.84 -11.87 4.60
N VAL A 88 4.07 -11.80 5.12
CA VAL A 88 5.13 -10.94 4.59
C VAL A 88 6.21 -11.79 3.93
N LEU A 89 6.89 -11.25 2.92
CA LEU A 89 7.99 -11.93 2.26
C LEU A 89 9.10 -12.27 3.27
N SER A 90 9.46 -13.55 3.34
CA SER A 90 10.64 -14.00 4.11
C SER A 90 11.93 -13.40 3.56
N GLU A 91 12.96 -13.34 4.40
CA GLU A 91 14.27 -12.81 4.01
C GLU A 91 14.91 -13.60 2.86
N SER A 92 14.77 -14.93 2.85
CA SER A 92 15.22 -15.80 1.77
C SER A 92 14.49 -15.51 0.46
N MET A 93 13.16 -15.35 0.50
CA MET A 93 12.37 -15.03 -0.69
C MET A 93 12.74 -13.66 -1.26
N LYS A 94 13.00 -12.65 -0.42
CA LYS A 94 13.50 -11.33 -0.87
C LYS A 94 14.85 -11.43 -1.57
N ASN A 95 15.78 -12.22 -1.02
CA ASN A 95 17.07 -12.45 -1.65
C ASN A 95 16.92 -13.14 -3.02
N ARG A 96 16.01 -14.12 -3.11
CA ARG A 96 15.72 -14.82 -4.37
C ARG A 96 15.13 -13.89 -5.43
N ILE A 97 14.17 -13.04 -5.06
CA ILE A 97 13.63 -12.01 -5.96
C ILE A 97 14.74 -11.12 -6.49
N TYR A 98 15.61 -10.65 -5.60
CA TYR A 98 16.72 -9.79 -5.98
C TYR A 98 17.70 -10.50 -6.94
N THR A 99 18.08 -11.75 -6.65
CA THR A 99 19.02 -12.52 -7.51
C THR A 99 18.41 -12.81 -8.88
N GLN A 100 17.11 -13.12 -8.97
CA GLN A 100 16.43 -13.35 -10.24
C GLN A 100 16.43 -12.08 -11.13
N VAL A 101 16.14 -10.92 -10.54
CA VAL A 101 16.06 -9.67 -11.30
C VAL A 101 17.45 -9.12 -11.63
N MET A 102 18.35 -9.06 -10.64
CA MET A 102 19.64 -8.37 -10.79
C MET A 102 20.75 -9.26 -11.35
N ASP A 103 20.85 -10.51 -10.89
CA ASP A 103 21.95 -11.40 -11.29
C ASP A 103 21.60 -12.18 -12.56
N HIS A 104 20.36 -12.64 -12.67
CA HIS A 104 19.87 -13.41 -13.83
C HIS A 104 19.21 -12.55 -14.91
N GLY A 105 18.93 -11.26 -14.64
CA GLY A 105 18.30 -10.36 -15.62
C GLY A 105 16.90 -10.79 -16.03
N VAL A 106 16.18 -11.54 -15.19
CA VAL A 106 14.83 -12.00 -15.50
C VAL A 106 13.84 -10.84 -15.40
N ALA A 107 12.92 -10.77 -16.36
CA ALA A 107 11.89 -9.74 -16.42
C ALA A 107 11.05 -9.71 -15.12
N MET A 108 10.73 -8.54 -14.59
CA MET A 108 9.95 -8.39 -13.36
C MET A 108 8.58 -9.06 -13.45
N LYS A 109 7.93 -9.03 -14.62
CA LYS A 109 6.65 -9.72 -14.84
C LYS A 109 6.79 -11.25 -14.74
N ALA A 110 7.87 -11.81 -15.28
CA ALA A 110 8.17 -13.24 -15.20
C ALA A 110 8.45 -13.67 -13.75
N VAL A 111 9.23 -12.87 -13.01
CA VAL A 111 9.51 -13.06 -11.58
C VAL A 111 8.22 -13.00 -10.74
N SER A 112 7.30 -12.11 -11.12
CA SER A 112 5.99 -11.94 -10.47
C SER A 112 5.08 -13.15 -10.67
N GLU A 113 5.06 -13.74 -11.87
CA GLU A 113 4.35 -14.99 -12.16
C GLU A 113 4.94 -16.18 -11.39
N GLU A 114 6.27 -16.36 -11.43
CA GLU A 114 6.96 -17.50 -10.81
C GLU A 114 6.75 -17.53 -9.28
N MET A 115 6.85 -16.36 -8.63
CA MET A 115 6.76 -16.25 -7.17
C MET A 115 5.39 -15.81 -6.67
N GLN A 116 4.44 -15.54 -7.56
CA GLN A 116 3.08 -15.09 -7.23
C GLN A 116 3.07 -13.86 -6.31
N VAL A 117 3.84 -12.83 -6.71
CA VAL A 117 4.02 -11.55 -6.00
C VAL A 117 3.73 -10.42 -6.98
N ASP A 118 3.02 -9.36 -6.58
CA ASP A 118 2.74 -8.21 -7.44
C ASP A 118 4.05 -7.56 -7.94
N VAL A 119 4.10 -7.22 -9.24
CA VAL A 119 5.22 -6.51 -9.89
C VAL A 119 5.63 -5.25 -9.10
N ARG A 120 4.65 -4.53 -8.54
CA ARG A 120 4.92 -3.34 -7.71
C ARG A 120 5.72 -3.68 -6.45
N ARG A 121 5.43 -4.83 -5.84
CA ARG A 121 6.14 -5.34 -4.66
C ARG A 121 7.52 -5.87 -5.03
N VAL A 122 7.65 -6.59 -6.14
CA VAL A 122 8.95 -7.03 -6.70
C VAL A 122 9.89 -5.84 -6.86
N ALA A 123 9.44 -4.77 -7.54
CA ALA A 123 10.23 -3.56 -7.73
C ALA A 123 10.61 -2.86 -6.40
N ALA A 124 9.73 -2.89 -5.39
CA ALA A 124 10.04 -2.34 -4.07
C ALA A 124 11.11 -3.18 -3.33
N VAL A 125 11.05 -4.52 -3.43
CA VAL A 125 12.06 -5.41 -2.84
C VAL A 125 13.43 -5.15 -3.44
N VAL A 126 13.52 -5.05 -4.77
CA VAL A 126 14.78 -4.76 -5.47
C VAL A 126 15.36 -3.42 -4.98
N ARG A 127 14.55 -2.35 -4.95
CA ARG A 127 15.01 -1.04 -4.44
C ARG A 127 15.52 -1.06 -3.01
N LEU A 128 14.83 -1.79 -2.11
CA LEU A 128 15.26 -1.90 -0.72
C LEU A 128 16.52 -2.76 -0.56
N LYS A 129 16.71 -3.78 -1.40
CA LYS A 129 17.91 -4.62 -1.41
C LYS A 129 19.12 -3.88 -1.97
N GLU A 130 18.95 -3.05 -2.99
CA GLU A 130 20.00 -2.14 -3.46
C GLU A 130 20.46 -1.19 -2.34
N LEU A 131 19.52 -0.59 -1.61
CA LEU A 131 19.84 0.25 -0.47
C LEU A 131 20.59 -0.53 0.64
N GLU A 132 20.15 -1.77 0.92
CA GLU A 132 20.81 -2.65 1.87
C GLU A 132 22.26 -2.94 1.44
N ASN A 133 22.49 -3.22 0.15
CA ASN A 133 23.81 -3.47 -0.41
C ASN A 133 24.69 -2.22 -0.35
N HIS A 134 24.13 -1.04 -0.65
CA HIS A 134 24.83 0.23 -0.46
C HIS A 134 25.25 0.45 1.00
N TRP A 135 24.38 0.18 1.96
CA TRP A 135 24.71 0.31 3.39
C TRP A 135 25.77 -0.70 3.84
N LYS A 136 25.79 -1.90 3.25
CA LYS A 136 26.87 -2.88 3.48
C LYS A 136 28.20 -2.34 2.98
N LEU A 137 28.23 -1.75 1.78
CA LEU A 137 29.43 -1.13 1.19
C LEU A 137 29.94 0.03 2.05
N GLU A 138 29.04 0.84 2.62
CA GLU A 138 29.39 1.92 3.54
C GLU A 138 29.77 1.44 4.96
N GLY A 139 29.63 0.15 5.26
CA GLY A 139 29.90 -0.41 6.59
C GLY A 139 28.91 0.04 7.68
N LYS A 140 27.68 0.43 7.31
CA LYS A 140 26.65 0.83 8.28
C LYS A 140 26.16 -0.37 9.10
N LYS A 141 25.86 -0.14 10.38
CA LYS A 141 25.35 -1.18 11.28
C LYS A 141 23.87 -1.45 11.00
N PHE A 142 23.53 -2.71 10.70
CA PHE A 142 22.15 -3.14 10.51
C PHE A 142 21.45 -3.44 11.83
N ALA A 143 20.15 -3.14 11.89
CA ALA A 143 19.28 -3.48 13.01
C ALA A 143 18.86 -4.97 12.98
N THR A 144 19.83 -5.89 12.88
CA THR A 144 19.55 -7.33 12.72
C THR A 144 18.82 -7.96 13.90
N PRO A 145 19.09 -7.62 15.19
CA PRO A 145 18.35 -8.21 16.30
C PRO A 145 16.88 -7.79 16.26
N TYR A 146 16.63 -6.54 15.90
CA TYR A 146 15.28 -5.99 15.73
C TYR A 146 14.55 -6.68 14.58
N ALA A 147 15.17 -6.75 13.40
CA ALA A 147 14.56 -7.39 12.23
C ALA A 147 14.20 -8.86 12.51
N LYS A 148 15.11 -9.63 13.12
CA LYS A 148 14.86 -11.03 13.49
C LYS A 148 13.71 -11.18 14.47
N ALA A 149 13.63 -10.33 15.49
CA ALA A 149 12.55 -10.36 16.47
C ALA A 149 11.18 -10.03 15.84
N VAL A 150 11.11 -8.96 15.03
CA VAL A 150 9.85 -8.54 14.38
C VAL A 150 9.38 -9.59 13.37
N MET A 151 10.29 -10.14 12.56
CA MET A 151 9.92 -11.13 11.56
C MET A 151 9.35 -12.42 12.17
N LYS A 152 9.72 -12.79 13.40
CA LYS A 152 9.12 -13.93 14.12
C LYS A 152 7.67 -13.70 14.56
N MET A 153 7.27 -12.43 14.70
CA MET A 153 5.92 -12.05 15.12
C MET A 153 4.93 -11.99 13.95
N LEU A 154 5.42 -12.03 12.71
CA LEU A 154 4.61 -11.88 11.50
C LEU A 154 4.51 -13.21 10.74
N PRO A 155 3.39 -13.49 10.07
CA PRO A 155 3.29 -14.66 9.21
C PRO A 155 4.20 -14.44 8.00
N GLN A 156 4.93 -15.47 7.55
CA GLN A 156 5.89 -15.34 6.46
C GLN A 156 5.51 -16.23 5.28
N SER A 157 5.61 -15.70 4.07
CA SER A 157 5.62 -16.52 2.86
C SER A 157 7.04 -17.00 2.60
N LYS A 158 7.15 -18.30 2.35
CA LYS A 158 8.36 -18.97 1.90
C LYS A 158 8.11 -19.46 0.48
N TRP A 159 9.16 -19.42 -0.33
CA TRP A 159 9.13 -19.93 -1.68
C TRP A 159 10.27 -20.94 -1.83
N ALA A 160 9.94 -22.13 -2.31
CA ALA A 160 10.90 -23.19 -2.61
C ALA A 160 10.69 -23.65 -4.06
N GLN A 161 11.78 -23.85 -4.79
CA GLN A 161 11.72 -24.24 -6.19
C GLN A 161 11.26 -25.70 -6.31
N GLY A 162 10.23 -25.94 -7.11
CA GLY A 162 9.66 -27.29 -7.33
C GLY A 162 8.60 -27.72 -6.32
N ASP A 163 8.42 -26.97 -5.23
CA ASP A 163 7.33 -27.20 -4.28
C ASP A 163 6.06 -26.45 -4.70
N MET A 164 4.90 -26.99 -4.29
CA MET A 164 3.62 -26.30 -4.42
C MET A 164 3.56 -25.12 -3.45
N ASN A 165 4.02 -23.95 -3.92
CA ASN A 165 4.02 -22.72 -3.14
C ASN A 165 2.61 -22.11 -3.07
N ILE A 166 2.26 -21.59 -1.89
CA ILE A 166 1.03 -20.80 -1.72
C ILE A 166 1.28 -19.41 -2.32
N PRO A 167 0.39 -18.92 -3.21
CA PRO A 167 0.49 -17.56 -3.74
C PRO A 167 0.61 -16.51 -2.63
N HIS A 168 1.54 -15.57 -2.76
CA HIS A 168 1.74 -14.56 -1.72
C HIS A 168 0.60 -13.54 -1.70
N GLU A 169 0.18 -13.10 -2.89
CA GLU A 169 -0.92 -12.15 -3.09
C GLU A 169 -1.54 -12.34 -4.49
N PRO A 170 -2.77 -11.86 -4.74
CA PRO A 170 -3.38 -11.92 -6.07
C PRO A 170 -2.65 -10.96 -7.03
N ILE A 171 -2.02 -11.51 -8.07
CA ILE A 171 -1.27 -10.74 -9.07
C ILE A 171 -2.17 -10.07 -10.12
N ASN A 172 -3.40 -10.57 -10.31
CA ASN A 172 -4.35 -10.13 -11.34
C ASN A 172 -5.45 -9.20 -10.81
N ASP A 173 -5.22 -8.54 -9.67
CA ASP A 173 -6.20 -7.61 -9.10
C ASP A 173 -6.36 -6.35 -9.95
N ILE A 174 -7.58 -6.11 -10.44
CA ILE A 174 -7.92 -4.95 -11.27
C ILE A 174 -8.59 -3.88 -10.40
N PRO A 175 -8.11 -2.62 -10.43
CA PRO A 175 -8.75 -1.54 -9.69
C PRO A 175 -10.15 -1.26 -10.26
N VAL A 176 -11.16 -1.12 -9.41
CA VAL A 176 -12.53 -0.80 -9.85
C VAL A 176 -12.59 0.62 -10.42
N HIS A 177 -13.06 0.76 -11.65
CA HIS A 177 -13.20 2.07 -12.30
C HIS A 177 -14.58 2.66 -12.00
N LYS A 178 -14.69 3.98 -11.82
CA LYS A 178 -15.97 4.64 -11.48
C LYS A 178 -17.06 4.38 -12.52
N LEU A 179 -16.70 4.33 -13.80
CA LEU A 179 -17.65 4.08 -14.89
C LEU A 179 -18.27 2.67 -14.81
N SER A 180 -17.54 1.68 -14.27
CA SER A 180 -18.05 0.31 -14.14
C SER A 180 -18.83 0.06 -12.84
N MET A 181 -19.09 1.09 -12.04
CA MET A 181 -19.87 0.97 -10.79
C MET A 181 -21.38 1.16 -10.99
N GLN A 182 -21.81 1.49 -12.22
CA GLN A 182 -23.22 1.69 -12.54
C GLN A 182 -23.94 0.34 -12.67
N GLN A 183 -25.18 0.27 -12.19
CA GLN A 183 -26.04 -0.89 -12.44
C GLN A 183 -26.75 -0.68 -13.79
N LEU A 184 -26.39 -1.48 -14.80
CA LEU A 184 -26.95 -1.39 -16.15
C LEU A 184 -27.62 -2.71 -16.54
N PHE A 185 -28.83 -2.59 -17.10
CA PHE A 185 -29.55 -3.69 -17.73
C PHE A 185 -29.77 -3.32 -19.19
N VAL A 186 -28.87 -3.78 -20.06
CA VAL A 186 -28.88 -3.42 -21.48
C VAL A 186 -29.82 -4.39 -22.23
N PRO A 187 -30.91 -3.91 -22.85
CA PRO A 187 -31.74 -4.77 -23.69
C PRO A 187 -30.94 -5.13 -24.94
N VAL A 188 -30.79 -6.44 -25.18
CA VAL A 188 -30.11 -7.00 -26.36
C VAL A 188 -31.04 -7.98 -27.05
N SER A 189 -30.74 -8.31 -28.32
CA SER A 189 -31.42 -9.37 -29.02
C SER A 189 -31.26 -10.71 -28.28
N GLU A 190 -32.31 -11.53 -28.30
CA GLU A 190 -32.35 -12.85 -27.65
C GLU A 190 -31.21 -13.79 -28.08
N SER A 191 -30.73 -13.66 -29.32
CA SER A 191 -29.66 -14.50 -29.88
C SER A 191 -28.27 -13.85 -29.83
N ARG A 192 -28.13 -12.66 -29.21
CA ARG A 192 -26.84 -11.94 -29.19
C ARG A 192 -25.87 -12.58 -28.20
N HIS A 193 -24.65 -12.87 -28.67
CA HIS A 193 -23.54 -13.25 -27.79
C HIS A 193 -22.90 -12.02 -27.15
N PHE A 194 -23.23 -11.73 -25.89
CA PHE A 194 -22.77 -10.54 -25.18
C PHE A 194 -21.43 -10.80 -24.46
N THR A 195 -20.34 -10.21 -24.96
CA THR A 195 -18.97 -10.44 -24.47
C THR A 195 -18.51 -9.44 -23.40
N ARG A 196 -17.33 -9.66 -22.80
CA ARG A 196 -16.69 -8.70 -21.88
C ARG A 196 -16.34 -7.38 -22.55
N GLU A 197 -16.04 -7.38 -23.85
CA GLU A 197 -15.77 -6.16 -24.61
C GLU A 197 -17.06 -5.37 -24.86
N ASP A 198 -18.15 -6.06 -25.19
CA ASP A 198 -19.47 -5.45 -25.31
C ASP A 198 -19.94 -4.86 -23.98
N ALA A 199 -19.70 -5.56 -22.87
CA ALA A 199 -19.98 -5.05 -21.53
C ALA A 199 -19.17 -3.78 -21.21
N ALA A 200 -17.88 -3.74 -21.57
CA ALA A 200 -17.04 -2.57 -21.34
C ALA A 200 -17.55 -1.35 -22.14
N LYS A 201 -17.89 -1.55 -23.43
CA LYS A 201 -18.50 -0.53 -24.28
C LYS A 201 -19.86 -0.06 -23.77
N ALA A 202 -20.66 -0.98 -23.21
CA ALA A 202 -21.95 -0.64 -22.62
C ALA A 202 -21.82 0.30 -21.40
N PHE A 203 -20.74 0.17 -20.61
CA PHE A 203 -20.45 1.14 -19.56
C PHE A 203 -19.96 2.48 -20.13
N HIS A 204 -19.00 2.45 -21.06
CA HIS A 204 -18.46 3.64 -21.72
C HIS A 204 -17.61 3.26 -22.94
N GLU A 205 -17.66 4.06 -24.01
CA GLU A 205 -16.94 3.78 -25.27
C GLU A 205 -15.42 3.61 -25.10
N GLY A 206 -14.81 4.45 -24.27
CA GLY A 206 -13.37 4.40 -23.97
C GLY A 206 -12.96 3.43 -22.85
N LEU A 207 -13.89 2.66 -22.27
CA LEU A 207 -13.54 1.72 -21.19
C LEU A 207 -13.01 0.41 -21.79
N LEU A 208 -11.80 0.02 -21.37
CA LEU A 208 -11.21 -1.26 -21.73
C LEU A 208 -11.88 -2.43 -20.98
N SER A 209 -11.91 -3.61 -21.59
CA SER A 209 -12.37 -4.84 -20.95
C SER A 209 -11.50 -5.22 -19.75
N ALA A 210 -12.02 -6.08 -18.86
CA ALA A 210 -11.28 -6.54 -17.69
C ALA A 210 -9.93 -7.17 -18.09
N ASP A 211 -9.93 -8.01 -19.13
CA ASP A 211 -8.76 -8.72 -19.65
C ASP A 211 -7.63 -7.73 -20.04
N LYS A 212 -7.97 -6.66 -20.77
CA LYS A 212 -7.03 -5.62 -21.21
C LYS A 212 -6.54 -4.71 -20.08
N ARG A 213 -7.25 -4.69 -18.94
CA ARG A 213 -6.92 -3.89 -17.76
C ARG A 213 -6.12 -4.66 -16.72
N SER A 214 -6.00 -5.98 -16.87
CA SER A 214 -5.18 -6.82 -15.99
C SER A 214 -3.71 -6.36 -16.04
N PRO A 215 -3.01 -6.29 -14.89
CA PRO A 215 -1.56 -6.00 -14.87
C PRO A 215 -0.73 -6.98 -15.72
N GLN A 216 -1.15 -8.24 -15.77
CA GLN A 216 -0.51 -9.32 -16.53
C GLN A 216 -1.50 -9.89 -17.55
N ARG A 217 -1.75 -9.12 -18.62
CA ARG A 217 -2.64 -9.53 -19.72
C ARG A 217 -2.13 -10.76 -20.48
N GLU A 218 -0.80 -10.88 -20.61
CA GLU A 218 -0.12 -11.95 -21.34
C GLU A 218 -0.50 -13.34 -20.79
N LEU A 219 -0.60 -13.48 -19.46
CA LEU A 219 -1.04 -14.73 -18.82
C LEU A 219 -2.45 -15.16 -19.22
N ILE A 220 -3.34 -14.20 -19.48
CA ILE A 220 -4.71 -14.49 -19.92
C ILE A 220 -4.71 -15.00 -21.36
N GLU A 221 -3.85 -14.43 -22.20
CA GLU A 221 -3.72 -14.82 -23.61
C GLU A 221 -3.15 -16.23 -23.73
N ILE A 222 -2.14 -16.57 -22.93
CA ILE A 222 -1.57 -17.90 -22.84
C ILE A 222 -2.60 -18.93 -22.36
N GLU A 223 -3.31 -18.64 -21.28
CA GLU A 223 -4.32 -19.57 -20.75
C GLU A 223 -5.46 -19.79 -21.77
N ARG A 224 -5.81 -18.75 -22.54
CA ARG A 224 -6.80 -18.85 -23.63
C ARG A 224 -6.28 -19.73 -24.76
N GLN A 225 -5.05 -19.52 -25.22
CA GLN A 225 -4.43 -20.33 -26.27
C GLN A 225 -4.31 -21.79 -25.84
N ALA A 226 -3.89 -22.06 -24.60
CA ALA A 226 -3.82 -23.40 -24.06
C ALA A 226 -5.20 -24.08 -24.03
N ALA A 227 -6.27 -23.34 -23.72
CA ALA A 227 -7.64 -23.85 -23.71
C ALA A 227 -8.21 -24.09 -25.12
N GLU A 228 -7.87 -23.26 -26.10
CA GLU A 228 -8.38 -23.35 -27.48
C GLU A 228 -7.60 -24.35 -28.35
N GLU A 229 -6.26 -24.33 -28.25
CA GLU A 229 -5.35 -25.08 -29.13
C GLU A 229 -4.77 -26.34 -28.49
N GLY A 230 -4.95 -26.51 -27.17
CA GLY A 230 -4.49 -27.70 -26.43
C GLY A 230 -2.97 -27.77 -26.23
N GLY A 231 -2.30 -26.61 -26.15
CA GLY A 231 -0.84 -26.49 -25.99
C GLY A 231 -0.31 -26.98 -24.63
N ASP A 232 0.98 -27.33 -24.59
CA ASP A 232 1.66 -27.69 -23.35
C ASP A 232 1.98 -26.43 -22.52
N ARG A 233 1.49 -26.40 -21.28
CA ARG A 233 1.64 -25.26 -20.37
C ARG A 233 3.09 -24.86 -20.15
N ALA A 234 4.02 -25.81 -20.15
CA ALA A 234 5.44 -25.50 -19.96
C ALA A 234 5.99 -24.63 -21.10
N THR A 235 5.65 -24.96 -22.34
CA THR A 235 6.07 -24.20 -23.52
C THR A 235 5.49 -22.78 -23.51
N SER A 236 4.22 -22.61 -23.15
CA SER A 236 3.61 -21.29 -23.10
C SER A 236 4.17 -20.41 -21.99
N ILE A 237 4.64 -20.98 -20.88
CA ILE A 237 5.35 -20.23 -19.83
C ILE A 237 6.74 -19.78 -20.32
N GLU A 238 7.43 -20.57 -21.13
CA GLU A 238 8.70 -20.15 -21.72
C GLU A 238 8.50 -19.01 -22.73
N GLU A 239 7.46 -19.11 -23.57
CA GLU A 239 7.04 -18.04 -24.47
C GLU A 239 6.67 -16.76 -23.72
N PHE A 240 5.91 -16.88 -22.63
CA PHE A 240 5.61 -15.77 -21.72
C PHE A 240 6.86 -15.06 -21.23
N ARG A 241 7.85 -15.83 -20.75
CA ARG A 241 9.08 -15.28 -20.20
C ARG A 241 9.85 -14.52 -21.26
N LYS A 242 9.88 -15.05 -22.48
CA LYS A 242 10.51 -14.39 -23.63
C LYS A 242 9.78 -13.09 -24.00
N GLU A 243 8.46 -13.12 -24.12
CA GLU A 243 7.66 -11.93 -24.42
C GLU A 243 7.79 -10.86 -23.33
N ALA A 244 7.77 -11.27 -22.06
CA ALA A 244 7.96 -10.37 -20.93
C ALA A 244 9.36 -9.70 -20.95
N GLN A 245 10.40 -10.44 -21.37
CA GLN A 245 11.75 -9.89 -21.56
C GLN A 245 11.77 -8.87 -22.71
N GLU A 246 11.24 -9.23 -23.88
CA GLU A 246 11.16 -8.34 -25.05
C GLU A 246 10.39 -7.05 -24.72
N ALA A 247 9.26 -7.15 -24.03
CA ALA A 247 8.46 -6.01 -23.62
C ALA A 247 9.19 -5.09 -22.62
N GLU A 248 10.02 -5.64 -21.73
CA GLU A 248 10.84 -4.85 -20.82
C GLU A 248 11.99 -4.15 -21.53
N GLU A 249 12.64 -4.80 -22.50
CA GLU A 249 13.68 -4.20 -23.34
C GLU A 249 13.13 -3.05 -24.19
N GLU A 250 11.98 -3.26 -24.83
CA GLU A 250 11.28 -2.21 -25.59
C GLU A 250 10.94 -1.02 -24.69
N TYR A 251 10.38 -1.28 -23.50
CA TYR A 251 10.05 -0.24 -22.54
C TYR A 251 11.30 0.52 -22.06
N ALA A 252 12.41 -0.18 -21.83
CA ALA A 252 13.68 0.43 -21.46
C ALA A 252 14.22 1.33 -22.59
N ALA A 253 14.16 0.86 -23.84
CA ALA A 253 14.55 1.65 -25.01
C ALA A 253 13.65 2.89 -25.20
N GLU A 254 12.34 2.75 -24.97
CA GLU A 254 11.42 3.89 -24.96
C GLU A 254 11.76 4.92 -23.89
N LEU A 255 12.08 4.46 -22.68
CA LEU A 255 12.42 5.32 -21.56
C LEU A 255 13.73 6.06 -21.81
N ALA A 256 14.76 5.37 -22.33
CA ALA A 256 16.03 5.96 -22.72
C ALA A 256 15.82 7.06 -23.76
N ARG A 257 15.11 6.75 -24.85
CA ARG A 257 14.74 7.71 -25.91
C ARG A 257 13.95 8.90 -25.35
N LYS A 258 13.00 8.68 -24.44
CA LYS A 258 12.24 9.77 -23.78
C LYS A 258 13.18 10.66 -22.97
N SER A 259 14.09 10.07 -22.20
CA SER A 259 15.07 10.82 -21.39
C SER A 259 16.03 11.65 -22.24
N GLU A 260 16.54 11.09 -23.34
CA GLU A 260 17.40 11.77 -24.31
C GLU A 260 16.68 12.96 -24.96
N LEU A 261 15.42 12.77 -25.37
CA LEU A 261 14.60 13.84 -25.93
C LEU A 261 14.34 14.95 -24.90
N GLU A 262 14.15 14.61 -23.63
CA GLU A 262 14.00 15.60 -22.56
C GLU A 262 15.30 16.37 -22.29
N ASP A 263 16.44 15.69 -22.24
CA ASP A 263 17.75 16.31 -22.08
C ASP A 263 18.11 17.20 -23.26
N ALA A 264 17.81 16.77 -24.50
CA ALA A 264 18.03 17.54 -25.72
C ALA A 264 17.20 18.84 -25.75
N ARG A 265 16.04 18.87 -25.10
CA ARG A 265 15.20 20.08 -24.97
C ARG A 265 15.77 21.09 -23.96
N VAL A 266 16.73 20.70 -23.12
CA VAL A 266 17.29 21.54 -22.05
C VAL A 266 18.68 22.05 -22.42
N LYS A 267 18.79 23.36 -22.69
CA LYS A 267 20.09 24.01 -22.90
C LYS A 267 20.75 24.28 -21.54
N LYS A 268 21.85 23.58 -21.25
CA LYS A 268 22.67 23.74 -20.03
C LYS A 268 23.77 24.79 -20.28
N GLN A 269 23.79 25.89 -19.51
CA GLN A 269 24.81 26.94 -19.58
C GLN A 269 25.46 27.13 -18.21
N GLN A 270 26.76 26.85 -18.10
CA GLN A 270 27.52 27.08 -16.87
C GLN A 270 28.01 28.52 -16.82
N LYS A 271 27.60 29.28 -15.80
CA LYS A 271 28.08 30.66 -15.58
C LYS A 271 28.40 30.86 -14.10
N GLY A 272 29.69 31.03 -13.78
CA GLY A 272 30.16 31.24 -12.41
C GLY A 272 29.77 30.08 -11.49
N ARG A 273 28.95 30.38 -10.47
CA ARG A 273 28.53 29.42 -9.41
C ARG A 273 27.37 28.50 -9.80
N PHE A 274 26.62 28.81 -10.86
CA PHE A 274 25.36 28.10 -11.18
C PHE A 274 25.35 27.55 -12.61
N GLN A 275 24.59 26.46 -12.78
CA GLN A 275 24.22 25.92 -14.08
C GLN A 275 22.79 26.36 -14.43
N PHE A 276 22.65 27.22 -15.44
CA PHE A 276 21.34 27.61 -15.96
C PHE A 276 20.82 26.51 -16.88
N ARG A 277 19.64 25.95 -16.56
CA ARG A 277 18.96 24.92 -17.36
C ARG A 277 17.74 25.54 -18.05
N ILE A 278 17.90 25.89 -19.32
CA ILE A 278 16.85 26.58 -20.11
C ILE A 278 16.09 25.54 -20.92
N LYS A 279 14.90 25.16 -20.45
CA LYS A 279 14.01 24.21 -21.13
C LYS A 279 13.18 24.94 -22.19
N ARG A 280 13.24 24.49 -23.45
CA ARG A 280 12.35 24.99 -24.51
C ARG A 280 10.95 24.40 -24.35
N TYR A 281 9.93 25.19 -24.66
CA TYR A 281 8.52 24.77 -24.66
C TYR A 281 7.77 25.48 -25.80
N ASN A 282 6.59 24.97 -26.17
CA ASN A 282 5.73 25.61 -27.16
C ASN A 282 4.79 26.62 -26.48
N SER A 283 4.89 27.90 -26.83
CA SER A 283 4.06 28.98 -26.29
C SER A 283 2.65 29.04 -26.89
N GLU A 284 2.40 28.40 -28.03
CA GLU A 284 1.10 28.41 -28.72
C GLU A 284 0.12 27.39 -28.11
N ASN A 285 0.63 26.44 -27.32
CA ASN A 285 -0.15 25.38 -26.66
C ASN A 285 -0.92 25.90 -25.43
N VAL A 286 -1.72 26.95 -25.57
CA VAL A 286 -2.53 27.56 -24.50
C VAL A 286 -4.00 27.13 -24.51
N GLY A 287 -4.40 26.35 -25.52
CA GLY A 287 -5.79 25.94 -25.77
C GLY A 287 -6.63 27.08 -26.34
N LYS A 288 -7.83 26.75 -26.85
CA LYS A 288 -8.71 27.68 -27.58
C LYS A 288 -9.03 28.98 -26.83
N TYR A 289 -9.13 28.92 -25.51
CA TYR A 289 -9.50 30.06 -24.65
C TYR A 289 -8.38 30.52 -23.71
N GLY A 290 -7.13 30.10 -23.96
CA GLY A 290 -6.00 30.39 -23.05
C GLY A 290 -6.07 29.64 -21.71
N ARG A 291 -6.87 28.56 -21.62
CA ARG A 291 -7.10 27.76 -20.41
C ARG A 291 -6.86 26.28 -20.70
N ALA A 292 -5.64 25.80 -20.53
CA ALA A 292 -5.29 24.39 -20.62
C ALA A 292 -4.43 23.95 -19.42
N ARG A 293 -4.56 22.70 -18.94
CA ARG A 293 -3.91 22.22 -17.70
C ARG A 293 -2.38 22.33 -17.74
N ASP A 294 -1.79 21.97 -18.88
CA ASP A 294 -0.34 21.76 -19.03
C ASP A 294 0.39 22.99 -19.60
N THR A 295 -0.18 24.18 -19.41
CA THR A 295 0.44 25.45 -19.85
C THR A 295 1.54 25.89 -18.91
N THR A 296 2.62 26.43 -19.46
CA THR A 296 3.71 27.06 -18.71
C THR A 296 3.41 28.53 -18.39
N GLY A 297 3.82 28.98 -17.21
CA GLY A 297 3.68 30.38 -16.75
C GLY A 297 2.63 30.58 -15.65
N TRP A 298 2.66 31.76 -15.03
CA TRP A 298 1.68 32.17 -14.02
C TRP A 298 0.43 32.72 -14.69
N ARG A 299 -0.76 32.22 -14.33
CA ARG A 299 -2.02 32.64 -14.96
C ARG A 299 -2.45 34.03 -14.48
N TYR A 300 -2.94 34.85 -15.41
CA TYR A 300 -3.53 36.16 -15.12
C TYR A 300 -5.01 36.05 -14.74
N GLY A 301 -5.51 37.02 -13.98
CA GLY A 301 -6.92 37.09 -13.58
C GLY A 301 -7.35 36.10 -12.49
N GLN A 302 -6.40 35.45 -11.81
CA GLN A 302 -6.67 34.52 -10.71
C GLN A 302 -6.15 35.10 -9.39
N ALA A 303 -7.05 35.31 -8.42
CA ALA A 303 -6.67 35.74 -7.07
C ALA A 303 -5.89 34.66 -6.32
N LEU A 304 -5.07 35.06 -5.34
CA LEU A 304 -4.38 34.14 -4.44
C LEU A 304 -5.40 33.29 -3.67
N GLN A 305 -5.14 31.99 -3.59
CA GLN A 305 -6.05 31.02 -2.98
C GLN A 305 -5.72 30.75 -1.51
N ASP A 306 -4.77 31.49 -0.91
CA ASP A 306 -4.18 31.19 0.40
C ASP A 306 -5.15 31.20 1.58
N ARG A 307 -6.26 31.93 1.44
CA ARG A 307 -7.35 32.06 2.43
C ARG A 307 -8.42 30.98 2.27
N LYS A 308 -8.39 30.18 1.21
CA LYS A 308 -9.34 29.07 1.02
C LYS A 308 -9.02 27.92 1.97
N ARG A 309 -10.06 27.41 2.63
CA ARG A 309 -9.96 26.22 3.48
C ARG A 309 -9.63 24.99 2.63
N GLY A 310 -8.72 24.16 3.11
CA GLY A 310 -8.34 22.90 2.44
C GLY A 310 -7.28 23.03 1.35
N MET A 311 -6.66 24.20 1.19
CA MET A 311 -5.55 24.37 0.25
C MET A 311 -4.28 23.67 0.73
N VAL A 312 -3.68 22.85 -0.14
CA VAL A 312 -2.41 22.15 0.12
C VAL A 312 -1.25 23.13 -0.04
N LYS A 313 -0.48 23.34 1.03
CA LYS A 313 0.73 24.20 1.08
C LYS A 313 2.02 23.40 1.34
N ILE A 314 1.93 22.08 1.21
CA ILE A 314 3.01 21.11 1.47
C ILE A 314 3.40 20.52 0.10
N PRO A 315 4.69 20.19 -0.14
CA PRO A 315 5.11 19.54 -1.38
C PRO A 315 4.32 18.24 -1.62
N THR A 316 3.68 18.13 -2.79
CA THR A 316 2.87 16.95 -3.17
C THR A 316 3.66 15.88 -3.92
N SER A 317 4.89 16.19 -4.33
CA SER A 317 5.79 15.29 -5.04
C SER A 317 7.22 15.57 -4.59
N VAL A 318 7.92 14.50 -4.21
CA VAL A 318 9.36 14.52 -3.90
C VAL A 318 10.01 13.70 -5.02
N PRO A 319 10.74 14.35 -5.95
CA PRO A 319 11.32 13.70 -7.12
C PRO A 319 12.50 12.81 -6.79
#